data_AF-A0A7C2URI3-F1
#
_entry.id   AF-A0A7C2URI3-F1
#
_cell.length_a   1.000
_cell.length_b   1.000
_cell.length_c   1.000
_cell.angle_alpha   90.00
_cell.angle_beta   90.00
_cell.angle_gamma   90.00
#
_symmetry.space_group_name_H-M   'P 1'
#
loop_
_entity.id
_entity.type
_entity.pdbx_description
1 polymer ?
#
loop_
_entity_poly.entity_id
_entity_poly.type
_entity_poly.pdbx_seq_one_letter_code
_entity_poly.pdbx_strand_id
1 'polypeptide(L)'
;MRVLVLYDNVAHPPLHEGWGFCALVEVGERRILFDTGADRLLLAHNAQALGVNLAQLTDVFLSVLVSGCAHPGVERMADRASELTGAGLHLVLGGFHLGRAPSHRIREVAARLGQTTQGVAPGHCTGEEATASLLVRFPGSEALAVGKEFRI
;
A
#
# COMPACT_ATOMS: atom_id res chain seq x y z
N MET A 1 19.14 -1.84 9.24
CA MET A 1 17.70 -1.54 9.08
C MET A 1 17.43 -0.18 9.68
N ARG A 2 16.84 0.74 8.92
CA ARG A 2 16.39 2.06 9.39
C ARG A 2 14.90 2.20 9.10
N VAL A 3 14.15 2.79 10.01
CA VAL A 3 12.74 3.12 9.83
C VAL A 3 12.58 4.61 10.10
N LEU A 4 12.03 5.35 9.14
CA LEU A 4 11.73 6.78 9.24
C LEU A 4 10.25 6.99 9.00
N VAL A 5 9.52 7.49 10.00
CA VAL A 5 8.12 7.85 9.85
C VAL A 5 8.01 9.15 9.06
N LEU A 6 7.25 9.11 7.96
CA LEU A 6 7.03 10.23 7.05
C LEU A 6 5.64 10.86 7.21
N TYR A 7 4.70 10.11 7.79
CA TYR A 7 3.32 10.55 7.97
C TYR A 7 2.76 9.85 9.21
N ASP A 8 2.24 10.63 10.14
CA ASP A 8 1.52 10.16 11.31
C ASP A 8 0.55 11.26 11.80
N ASN A 9 -0.27 10.91 12.77
CA ASN A 9 -1.19 11.79 13.46
C ASN A 9 -0.49 12.81 14.39
N VAL A 10 0.82 12.66 14.61
CA VAL A 10 1.64 13.58 15.39
C VAL A 10 2.91 13.93 14.61
N ALA A 11 3.26 15.22 14.56
CA ALA A 11 4.47 15.69 13.90
C ALA A 11 5.26 16.70 14.75
N HIS A 12 6.58 16.76 14.52
CA HIS A 12 7.43 17.81 15.06
C HIS A 12 7.74 18.85 13.97
N PRO A 13 7.72 20.16 14.28
CA PRO A 13 8.09 21.18 13.31
C PRO A 13 9.48 20.91 12.70
N PRO A 14 9.68 21.11 11.39
CA PRO A 14 8.77 21.75 10.43
C PRO A 14 7.78 20.79 9.73
N LEU A 15 7.63 19.55 10.19
CA LEU A 15 6.77 18.55 9.55
C LEU A 15 5.29 18.79 9.86
N HIS A 16 4.43 18.31 8.98
CA HIS A 16 2.98 18.37 9.15
C HIS A 16 2.42 17.00 9.56
N GLU A 17 1.32 17.01 10.31
CA GLU A 17 0.60 15.82 10.77
C GLU A 17 -0.68 15.60 9.97
N GLY A 18 -1.11 14.35 9.85
CA GLY A 18 -2.36 14.00 9.19
C GLY A 18 -2.84 12.63 9.66
N TRP A 19 -4.10 12.31 9.37
CA TRP A 19 -4.65 11.01 9.78
C TRP A 19 -4.12 9.89 8.86
N GLY A 20 -3.43 8.89 9.42
CA GLY A 20 -2.86 7.76 8.69
C GLY A 20 -1.40 7.48 9.08
N PHE A 21 -0.77 6.53 8.39
CA PHE A 21 0.61 6.14 8.65
C PHE A 21 1.40 6.04 7.35
N CYS A 22 2.68 6.41 7.40
CA CYS A 22 3.66 6.11 6.36
C CYS A 22 5.06 6.08 6.96
N ALA A 23 5.85 5.08 6.58
CA ALA A 23 7.25 5.00 6.96
C ALA A 23 8.14 4.56 5.79
N LEU A 24 9.30 5.17 5.65
CA LEU A 24 10.38 4.63 4.85
C LEU A 24 11.16 3.59 5.66
N VAL A 25 11.28 2.38 5.15
CA VAL A 25 12.08 1.29 5.70
C VAL A 25 13.26 1.01 4.79
N GLU A 26 14.48 1.13 5.30
CA GLU A 26 15.71 0.87 4.56
C GLU A 26 16.42 -0.36 5.11
N VAL A 27 16.64 -1.36 4.24
CA VAL A 27 17.33 -2.62 4.58
C VAL A 27 18.27 -2.99 3.43
N GLY A 28 19.58 -2.90 3.67
CA GLY A 28 20.58 -3.09 2.62
C GLY A 28 20.43 -2.02 1.53
N GLU A 29 20.32 -2.45 0.27
CA GLU A 29 20.08 -1.57 -0.88
C GLU A 29 18.59 -1.25 -1.10
N ARG A 30 17.69 -1.90 -0.34
CA ARG A 30 16.25 -1.70 -0.49
C ARG A 30 15.76 -0.50 0.27
N ARG A 31 14.86 0.25 -0.37
CA ARG A 31 14.13 1.40 0.17
C ARG A 31 12.66 1.18 -0.03
N ILE A 32 11.99 0.78 1.05
CA ILE A 32 10.62 0.32 1.05
C ILE A 32 9.75 1.43 1.63
N LEU A 33 8.75 1.90 0.89
CA LEU A 33 7.74 2.78 1.45
C LEU A 33 6.62 1.93 2.04
N PHE A 34 6.47 1.98 3.36
CA PHE A 34 5.41 1.31 4.10
C PHE A 34 4.23 2.26 4.29
N ASP A 35 3.09 1.96 3.69
CA ASP A 35 1.90 2.83 3.54
C ASP A 35 2.18 4.20 2.91
N THR A 36 1.12 5.01 2.74
CA THR A 36 1.19 6.31 2.05
C THR A 36 0.45 7.44 2.76
N GLY A 37 -0.06 7.21 3.97
CA GLY A 37 -0.94 8.17 4.66
C GLY A 37 -2.22 8.48 3.86
N ALA A 38 -2.99 9.47 4.31
CA ALA A 38 -4.23 9.88 3.65
C ALA A 38 -4.08 11.08 2.69
N ASP A 39 -3.09 11.96 2.92
CA ASP A 39 -2.92 13.19 2.14
C ASP A 39 -1.64 13.17 1.28
N ARG A 40 -1.84 13.40 -0.02
CA ARG A 40 -0.79 13.48 -1.05
C ARG A 40 0.29 14.49 -0.73
N LEU A 41 -0.15 15.73 -0.57
CA LEU A 41 0.68 16.92 -0.56
C LEU A 41 1.43 16.98 0.76
N LEU A 42 0.78 16.52 1.83
CA LEU A 42 1.40 16.40 3.13
C LEU A 42 2.56 15.41 3.12
N LEU A 43 2.35 14.18 2.60
CA LEU A 43 3.44 13.20 2.52
C LEU A 43 4.60 13.73 1.66
N ALA A 44 4.29 14.35 0.51
CA ALA A 44 5.32 14.93 -0.36
C ALA A 44 6.10 16.06 0.34
N HIS A 45 5.42 16.92 1.09
CA HIS A 45 6.04 17.97 1.90
C HIS A 45 6.99 17.39 2.96
N ASN A 46 6.52 16.41 3.75
CA ASN A 46 7.33 15.78 4.79
C ASN A 46 8.56 15.06 4.20
N ALA A 47 8.37 14.32 3.10
CA ALA A 47 9.49 13.66 2.41
C ALA A 47 10.54 14.67 1.94
N GLN A 48 10.11 15.80 1.35
CA GLN A 48 11.01 16.88 0.95
C GLN A 48 11.73 17.51 2.15
N ALA A 49 11.01 17.83 3.22
CA ALA A 49 11.58 18.41 4.43
C ALA A 49 12.62 17.50 5.11
N LEU A 50 12.46 16.18 4.96
CA LEU A 50 13.37 15.16 5.51
C LEU A 50 14.48 14.75 4.53
N GLY A 51 14.56 15.36 3.34
CA GLY A 51 15.55 15.02 2.32
C GLY A 51 15.36 13.62 1.71
N VAL A 52 14.15 13.07 1.77
CA VAL A 52 13.81 11.76 1.22
C VAL A 52 13.39 11.90 -0.24
N ASN A 53 14.12 11.23 -1.13
CA ASN A 53 13.77 11.14 -2.54
C ASN A 53 12.89 9.91 -2.81
N LEU A 54 11.57 10.11 -2.93
CA LEU A 54 10.60 9.04 -3.20
C LEU A 54 10.82 8.33 -4.55
N ALA A 55 11.53 8.94 -5.51
CA ALA A 55 11.86 8.30 -6.78
C ALA A 55 12.94 7.21 -6.64
N GLN A 56 13.63 7.14 -5.49
CA GLN A 56 14.64 6.11 -5.23
C GLN A 56 14.10 4.91 -4.45
N LEU A 57 12.78 4.83 -4.26
CA LEU A 57 12.14 3.68 -3.64
C LEU A 57 12.30 2.46 -4.55
N THR A 58 12.70 1.34 -3.97
CA THR A 58 12.81 0.05 -4.66
C THR A 58 11.50 -0.73 -4.57
N ASP A 59 10.77 -0.54 -3.48
CA ASP A 59 9.56 -1.27 -3.17
C ASP A 59 8.55 -0.35 -2.48
N VAL A 60 7.26 -0.65 -2.64
CA VAL A 60 6.21 -0.07 -1.82
C VAL A 60 5.44 -1.22 -1.21
N PHE A 61 5.27 -1.16 0.10
CA PHE A 61 4.47 -2.05 0.89
C PHE A 61 3.26 -1.28 1.39
N LEU A 62 2.07 -1.59 0.90
CA LEU A 62 0.84 -1.03 1.47
C LEU A 62 0.34 -2.00 2.54
N SER A 63 0.28 -1.53 3.78
CA SER A 63 -0.23 -2.31 4.89
C SER A 63 -1.74 -2.10 4.96
N VAL A 64 -2.49 -3.09 4.47
CA VAL A 64 -3.94 -2.99 4.50
C VAL A 64 -4.46 -3.88 5.63
N LEU A 65 -4.66 -3.33 6.83
CA LEU A 65 -5.44 -3.98 7.89
C LEU A 65 -6.80 -3.29 7.98
N VAL A 66 -7.84 -3.82 7.34
CA VAL A 66 -9.18 -3.25 7.48
C VAL A 66 -9.85 -3.83 8.73
N SER A 67 -9.60 -3.16 9.85
CA SER A 67 -10.50 -3.14 10.98
C SER A 67 -11.05 -1.71 11.12
N GLY A 68 -12.37 -1.55 11.02
CA GLY A 68 -13.06 -0.40 11.60
C GLY A 68 -13.30 0.80 10.71
N CYS A 69 -12.30 1.64 10.40
CA CYS A 69 -12.57 2.99 9.86
C CYS A 69 -11.40 3.54 9.01
N ALA A 70 -11.77 4.13 7.86
CA ALA A 70 -11.10 5.26 7.19
C ALA A 70 -9.92 5.07 6.21
N HIS A 71 -9.83 3.97 5.44
CA HIS A 71 -8.98 3.95 4.22
C HIS A 71 -9.78 4.15 2.91
N PRO A 72 -9.24 4.89 1.92
CA PRO A 72 -9.95 5.29 0.70
C PRO A 72 -10.20 4.15 -0.32
N GLY A 73 -9.82 2.91 0.03
CA GLY A 73 -9.80 1.74 -0.85
C GLY A 73 -8.37 1.39 -1.27
N VAL A 74 -8.06 0.10 -1.30
CA VAL A 74 -6.70 -0.40 -1.58
C VAL A 74 -6.20 0.03 -2.96
N GLU A 75 -7.08 0.10 -3.95
CA GLU A 75 -6.73 0.51 -5.29
C GLU A 75 -6.40 2.01 -5.36
N ARG A 76 -7.05 2.84 -4.53
CA ARG A 76 -6.72 4.27 -4.45
C ARG A 76 -5.38 4.48 -3.76
N MET A 77 -5.08 3.69 -2.73
CA MET A 77 -3.76 3.70 -2.08
C MET A 77 -2.67 3.26 -3.06
N ALA A 78 -2.95 2.26 -3.90
CA ALA A 78 -2.01 1.81 -4.93
C ALA A 78 -1.78 2.86 -6.02
N ASP A 79 -2.84 3.48 -6.55
CA ASP A 79 -2.72 4.60 -7.50
C ASP A 79 -1.88 5.72 -6.89
N ARG A 80 -2.18 6.08 -5.65
CA ARG A 80 -1.51 7.14 -4.90
C ARG A 80 -0.02 6.86 -4.70
N ALA A 81 0.32 5.62 -4.33
CA ALA A 81 1.70 5.18 -4.21
C ALA A 81 2.42 5.27 -5.56
N SER A 82 1.81 4.76 -6.63
CA SER A 82 2.41 4.76 -7.96
C SER A 82 2.66 6.19 -8.47
N GLU A 83 1.72 7.11 -8.23
CA GLU A 83 1.89 8.54 -8.52
C GLU A 83 3.02 9.20 -7.73
N LEU A 84 3.21 8.83 -6.45
CA LEU A 84 4.25 9.40 -5.60
C LEU A 84 5.65 8.98 -6.00
N THR A 85 5.79 7.70 -6.32
CA THR A 85 7.08 7.11 -6.63
C THR A 85 7.45 7.30 -8.10
N GLY A 86 6.47 7.57 -8.95
CA GLY A 86 6.64 7.54 -10.41
C GLY A 86 6.93 6.13 -10.94
N ALA A 87 6.69 5.10 -10.13
CA ALA A 87 7.03 3.71 -10.43
C ALA A 87 5.83 2.77 -10.21
N GLY A 88 5.84 1.63 -10.91
CA GLY A 88 4.92 0.53 -10.63
C GLY A 88 5.26 -0.14 -9.30
N LEU A 89 4.25 -0.57 -8.55
CA LEU A 89 4.40 -1.23 -7.26
C LEU A 89 4.69 -2.71 -7.44
N HIS A 90 5.61 -3.26 -6.65
CA HIS A 90 5.92 -4.68 -6.74
C HIS A 90 4.80 -5.59 -6.17
N LEU A 91 4.26 -5.26 -4.99
CA LEU A 91 3.27 -6.10 -4.31
C LEU A 91 2.35 -5.25 -3.41
N VAL A 92 1.04 -5.49 -3.48
CA VAL A 92 0.05 -4.89 -2.57
C VAL A 92 -0.55 -5.98 -1.67
N LEU A 93 -0.42 -5.89 -0.34
CA LEU A 93 -0.82 -6.98 0.55
C LEU A 93 -1.62 -6.55 1.79
N GLY A 94 -2.65 -7.33 2.13
CA GLY A 94 -3.52 -7.07 3.27
C GLY A 94 -5.00 -7.39 3.01
N GLY A 95 -5.89 -6.87 3.84
CA GLY A 95 -7.33 -6.99 3.74
C GLY A 95 -7.96 -5.87 2.92
N PHE A 96 -8.50 -6.21 1.76
CA PHE A 96 -9.00 -5.23 0.77
C PHE A 96 -10.45 -4.82 1.02
N HIS A 97 -11.08 -5.35 2.09
CA HIS A 97 -12.48 -5.08 2.49
C HIS A 97 -13.51 -5.36 1.40
N LEU A 98 -13.25 -6.38 0.58
CA LEU A 98 -14.13 -6.79 -0.51
C LEU A 98 -15.11 -7.90 -0.11
N GLY A 99 -15.09 -8.36 1.15
CA GLY A 99 -15.82 -9.59 1.54
C GLY A 99 -17.35 -9.49 1.44
N ARG A 100 -17.91 -8.29 1.39
CA ARG A 100 -19.33 -8.03 1.13
C ARG A 100 -19.56 -7.15 -0.11
N ALA A 101 -18.49 -6.88 -0.87
CA ALA A 101 -18.58 -6.03 -2.04
C ALA A 101 -19.27 -6.80 -3.18
N PRO A 102 -20.13 -6.16 -3.97
CA PRO A 102 -20.73 -6.80 -5.14
C PRO A 102 -19.65 -7.11 -6.19
N SER A 103 -19.84 -8.16 -7.00
CA SER A 103 -18.82 -8.65 -7.93
C SER A 103 -18.33 -7.60 -8.95
N HIS A 104 -19.14 -6.59 -9.29
CA HIS A 104 -18.70 -5.50 -10.16
C HIS A 104 -17.61 -4.64 -9.49
N ARG A 105 -17.71 -4.40 -8.17
CA ARG A 105 -16.73 -3.64 -7.40
C ARG A 105 -15.42 -4.40 -7.25
N ILE A 106 -15.50 -5.72 -7.04
CA ILE A 106 -14.33 -6.61 -7.01
C ILE A 106 -13.55 -6.51 -8.32
N ARG A 107 -14.24 -6.60 -9.47
CA ARG A 107 -13.63 -6.48 -10.80
C ARG A 107 -13.00 -5.11 -11.03
N GLU A 108 -13.69 -4.04 -10.61
CA GLU A 108 -13.17 -2.67 -10.71
C GLU A 108 -11.86 -2.51 -9.93
N VAL A 109 -11.83 -2.98 -8.68
CA VAL A 109 -10.64 -2.92 -7.81
C VAL A 109 -9.49 -3.74 -8.40
N ALA A 110 -9.77 -4.96 -8.88
CA ALA A 110 -8.76 -5.80 -9.52
C ALA A 110 -8.21 -5.17 -10.81
N ALA A 111 -9.06 -4.51 -11.60
CA ALA A 111 -8.65 -3.82 -12.82
C ALA A 111 -7.73 -2.63 -12.52
N ARG A 112 -8.08 -1.79 -11.54
CA ARG A 112 -7.26 -0.65 -11.11
C ARG A 112 -5.93 -1.08 -10.53
N LEU A 113 -5.92 -2.06 -9.63
CA LEU A 113 -4.68 -2.63 -9.10
C LEU A 113 -3.75 -3.14 -10.22
N GLY A 114 -4.33 -3.72 -11.28
CA GLY A 114 -3.57 -4.22 -12.43
C GLY A 114 -2.89 -3.14 -13.26
N GLN A 115 -3.20 -1.87 -13.04
CA GLN A 115 -2.52 -0.73 -13.66
C GLN A 115 -1.33 -0.24 -12.82
N THR A 116 -1.34 -0.55 -11.53
CA THR A 116 -0.39 0.01 -10.56
C THR A 116 0.59 -1.00 -10.00
N THR A 117 0.22 -2.28 -9.91
CA THR A 117 1.05 -3.28 -9.23
C THR A 117 1.25 -4.55 -10.05
N GLN A 118 2.41 -5.18 -9.85
CA GLN A 118 2.76 -6.46 -10.45
C GLN A 118 2.09 -7.64 -9.74
N GLY A 119 1.72 -7.50 -8.46
CA GLY A 119 1.12 -8.58 -7.69
C GLY A 119 0.32 -8.10 -6.48
N VAL A 120 -0.50 -9.01 -5.96
CA VAL A 120 -1.31 -8.78 -4.76
C VAL A 120 -1.16 -9.94 -3.78
N ALA A 121 -1.34 -9.68 -2.48
CA ALA A 121 -1.54 -10.72 -1.49
C ALA A 121 -2.75 -10.39 -0.61
N PRO A 122 -3.97 -10.75 -1.06
CA PRO A 122 -5.19 -10.50 -0.31
C PRO A 122 -5.28 -11.40 0.93
N GLY A 123 -5.87 -10.89 2.02
CA GLY A 123 -6.20 -11.69 3.20
C GLY A 123 -7.30 -11.06 4.04
N HIS A 124 -7.51 -11.55 5.27
CA HIS A 124 -8.40 -10.91 6.25
C HIS A 124 -9.82 -10.66 5.70
N CYS A 125 -10.29 -9.41 5.70
CA CYS A 125 -11.64 -9.01 5.27
C CYS A 125 -11.82 -8.93 3.74
N THR A 126 -10.88 -9.41 2.93
CA THR A 126 -11.06 -9.48 1.47
C THR A 126 -12.18 -10.43 1.08
N GLY A 127 -12.35 -11.55 1.81
CA GLY A 127 -13.37 -12.57 1.51
C GLY A 127 -12.99 -13.51 0.35
N GLU A 128 -13.60 -14.68 0.32
CA GLU A 128 -13.22 -15.79 -0.56
C GLU A 128 -13.43 -15.47 -2.05
N GLU A 129 -14.61 -14.97 -2.42
CA GLU A 129 -14.92 -14.60 -3.82
C GLU A 129 -13.94 -13.55 -4.36
N ALA A 130 -13.71 -12.49 -3.59
CA ALA A 130 -12.81 -11.43 -4.03
C ALA A 130 -11.37 -11.90 -4.09
N THR A 131 -10.93 -12.72 -3.13
CA THR A 131 -9.60 -13.34 -3.14
C THR A 131 -9.40 -14.18 -4.41
N ALA A 132 -10.36 -15.07 -4.74
CA ALA A 132 -10.29 -15.87 -5.95
C ALA A 132 -10.25 -14.99 -7.21
N SER A 133 -11.11 -13.97 -7.30
CA SER A 133 -11.13 -13.05 -8.44
C SER A 133 -9.82 -12.29 -8.62
N LEU A 134 -9.15 -11.90 -7.52
CA LEU A 134 -7.86 -11.23 -7.56
C LEU A 134 -6.76 -12.18 -8.01
N LEU A 135 -6.69 -13.39 -7.47
CA LEU A 135 -5.65 -14.36 -7.84
C LEU A 135 -5.76 -14.83 -9.30
N VAL A 136 -6.96 -14.86 -9.88
CA VAL A 136 -7.14 -15.08 -11.32
C VAL A 136 -6.55 -13.93 -12.15
N ARG A 137 -6.65 -12.69 -11.68
CA ARG A 137 -6.16 -11.50 -12.38
C ARG A 137 -4.65 -11.31 -12.28
N PHE A 138 -4.03 -11.76 -11.19
CA PHE A 138 -2.60 -11.60 -10.93
C PHE A 138 -1.90 -12.97 -10.83
N PRO A 139 -1.52 -13.59 -11.96
CA PRO A 139 -0.74 -14.83 -11.96
C PRO A 139 0.55 -14.68 -11.14
N GLY A 140 0.83 -15.61 -10.22
CA GLY A 140 1.99 -15.56 -9.32
C GLY A 140 1.74 -14.83 -8.00
N SER A 141 0.56 -14.23 -7.81
CA SER A 141 0.10 -13.72 -6.52
C SER A 141 -0.40 -14.85 -5.62
N GLU A 142 -0.34 -14.64 -4.30
CA GLU A 142 -0.77 -15.62 -3.31
C GLU A 142 -1.49 -14.94 -2.15
N ALA A 143 -2.52 -15.57 -1.59
CA ALA A 143 -3.24 -15.03 -0.44
C ALA A 143 -2.37 -15.05 0.83
N LEU A 144 -2.66 -14.12 1.76
CA LEU A 144 -2.03 -14.09 3.08
C LEU A 144 -2.51 -15.26 3.93
N ALA A 145 -1.56 -15.91 4.59
CA ALA A 145 -1.82 -16.93 5.60
C ALA A 145 -0.78 -16.82 6.73
N VAL A 146 -1.13 -17.27 7.93
CA VAL A 146 -0.16 -17.39 9.03
C VAL A 146 0.96 -18.34 8.60
N GLY A 147 2.22 -17.92 8.78
CA GLY A 147 3.39 -18.69 8.35
C GLY A 147 3.73 -18.56 6.86
N LYS A 148 2.98 -17.78 6.08
CA LYS A 148 3.30 -17.50 4.67
C LYS A 148 4.51 -16.59 4.56
N GLU A 149 5.50 -17.01 3.78
CA GLU A 149 6.66 -16.21 3.40
C GLU A 149 6.49 -15.67 1.98
N PHE A 150 6.75 -14.37 1.77
CA PHE A 150 6.85 -13.77 0.45
C PHE A 150 8.31 -13.43 0.17
N ARG A 151 8.83 -13.97 -0.94
CA ARG A 151 10.18 -13.64 -1.44
C ARG A 151 10.01 -12.68 -2.60
N ILE A 152 10.29 -11.43 -2.32
CA ILE A 152 10.15 -10.28 -3.22
C ILE A 152 11.55 -9.81 -3.57
#